data_AF-X1SVP6-F1
#
_entry.id   AF-X1SVP6-F1
#
_cell.length_a   1.000
_cell.length_b   1.000
_cell.length_c   1.000
_cell.angle_alpha   90.00
_cell.angle_beta   90.00
_cell.angle_gamma   90.00
#
_symmetry.space_group_name_H-M   'P 1'
#
loop_
_entity.id
_entity.type
_entity.pdbx_description
1 polymer ?
#
loop_
_entity_poly.entity_id
_entity_poly.type
_entity_poly.pdbx_seq_one_letter_code
_entity_poly.pdbx_strand_id
1 'polypeptide(L)'
;MNIIGMEVIRPGVVAVGVLPGEKIELTYGDTLKVNVSFDYRGLAMETTLEGAIGKLHAFPTEWLEVLLKSGTTIDIPESFEFTPYERSVEIPITSDIDPGTDYDLSVSLRDYREAGHPTEVDVIDIVGIPPPYELIQETIHPASYVWEGEEEVCIIEFPLTPEQIPFTQWGGLKLADAFASAVEAEGNSLLEVKVYEDTTPLFWTNYRVEIMAAVASEEQGVAAPVWPR
;
A
#
# COMPACT_ATOMS: atom_id res chain seq x y z
N MET A 1 -13.56 11.30 -13.88
CA MET A 1 -13.48 10.28 -12.82
C MET A 1 -14.03 10.90 -11.57
N ASN A 2 -14.86 10.16 -10.85
CA ASN A 2 -15.50 10.59 -9.61
C ASN A 2 -15.32 9.49 -8.56
N ILE A 3 -15.14 9.87 -7.30
CA ILE A 3 -15.21 8.94 -6.18
C ILE A 3 -16.69 8.69 -5.87
N ILE A 4 -17.10 7.43 -5.92
CA ILE A 4 -18.51 7.02 -5.73
C ILE A 4 -18.77 6.43 -4.35
N GLY A 5 -17.73 6.02 -3.63
CA GLY A 5 -17.85 5.52 -2.27
C GLY A 5 -16.51 5.19 -1.64
N MET A 6 -16.48 5.17 -0.31
CA MET A 6 -15.31 4.83 0.50
C MET A 6 -15.72 3.79 1.54
N GLU A 7 -14.92 2.75 1.68
CA GLU A 7 -15.14 1.63 2.58
C GLU A 7 -13.90 1.45 3.46
N VAL A 8 -14.10 1.33 4.77
CA VAL A 8 -13.00 1.00 5.69
C VAL A 8 -13.03 -0.49 5.96
N ILE A 9 -11.95 -1.17 5.55
CA ILE A 9 -11.73 -2.59 5.84
C ILE A 9 -10.86 -2.65 7.09
N ARG A 10 -11.45 -3.09 8.20
CA ARG A 10 -10.75 -3.25 9.47
C ARG A 10 -10.43 -4.72 9.71
N PRO A 11 -9.20 -5.08 10.12
CA PRO A 11 -8.88 -6.46 10.46
C PRO A 11 -9.82 -6.99 11.55
N GLY A 12 -10.52 -8.11 11.27
CA GLY A 12 -11.41 -8.76 12.24
C GLY A 12 -12.79 -8.09 12.45
N VAL A 13 -13.13 -7.04 11.71
CA VAL A 13 -14.45 -6.38 11.75
C VAL A 13 -15.03 -6.31 10.33
N VAL A 14 -16.35 -6.43 10.21
CA VAL A 14 -17.03 -6.27 8.91
C VAL A 14 -16.78 -4.86 8.38
N ALA A 15 -16.45 -4.74 7.09
CA ALA A 15 -16.18 -3.47 6.44
C ALA A 15 -17.33 -2.47 6.69
N VAL A 16 -16.98 -1.27 7.17
CA VAL A 16 -17.94 -0.21 7.46
C VAL A 16 -17.93 0.76 6.28
N GLY A 17 -19.05 0.84 5.58
CA GLY A 17 -19.24 1.83 4.52
C GLY A 17 -19.38 3.23 5.13
N VAL A 18 -18.66 4.20 4.58
CA VAL A 18 -18.71 5.60 5.03
C VAL A 18 -19.66 6.36 4.11
N LEU A 19 -20.52 7.21 4.70
CA LEU A 19 -21.39 8.09 3.94
C LEU A 19 -20.56 9.24 3.29
N PRO A 20 -20.89 9.65 2.05
CA PRO A 20 -20.20 10.76 1.40
C PRO A 20 -20.27 12.05 2.21
N GLY A 21 -19.11 12.69 2.45
CA GLY A 21 -19.00 13.96 3.18
C GLY A 21 -18.83 13.84 4.69
N GLU A 22 -18.76 12.63 5.23
CA GLU A 22 -18.36 12.38 6.62
C GLU A 22 -16.85 12.11 6.68
N LYS A 23 -16.19 12.63 7.72
CA LYS A 23 -14.77 12.34 7.94
C LYS A 23 -14.59 10.86 8.28
N ILE A 24 -13.59 10.25 7.65
CA ILE A 24 -13.25 8.85 7.84
C ILE A 24 -12.17 8.75 8.89
N GLU A 25 -12.50 8.14 10.02
CA GLU A 25 -11.50 7.76 11.01
C GLU A 25 -10.88 6.41 10.66
N LEU A 26 -9.57 6.41 10.41
CA LEU A 26 -8.76 5.24 10.10
C LEU A 26 -7.72 5.02 11.20
N THR A 27 -7.40 3.75 11.46
CA THR A 27 -6.35 3.32 12.39
C THR A 27 -5.27 2.53 11.67
N TYR A 28 -4.07 2.43 12.27
CA TYR A 28 -2.98 1.62 11.72
C TYR A 28 -3.39 0.15 11.53
N GLY A 29 -3.18 -0.38 10.32
CA GLY A 29 -3.62 -1.72 9.91
C GLY A 29 -5.01 -1.75 9.27
N ASP A 30 -5.77 -0.64 9.27
CA ASP A 30 -6.98 -0.52 8.45
C ASP A 30 -6.58 -0.37 6.96
N THR A 31 -7.46 -0.82 6.07
CA THR A 31 -7.33 -0.57 4.63
C THR A 31 -8.48 0.30 4.16
N LEU A 32 -8.15 1.46 3.59
CA LEU A 32 -9.13 2.32 2.93
C LEU A 32 -9.35 1.84 1.51
N LYS A 33 -10.55 1.33 1.22
CA LYS A 33 -10.97 0.98 -0.12
C LYS A 33 -11.77 2.12 -0.73
N VAL A 34 -11.28 2.66 -1.84
CA VAL A 34 -11.89 3.78 -2.54
C VAL A 34 -12.49 3.28 -3.85
N ASN A 35 -13.80 3.41 -3.99
CA ASN A 35 -14.52 3.07 -5.20
C ASN A 35 -14.64 4.31 -6.09
N VAL A 36 -14.20 4.18 -7.34
CA VAL A 36 -14.25 5.24 -8.34
C VAL A 36 -15.04 4.81 -9.56
N SER A 37 -15.69 5.78 -10.19
CA SER A 37 -16.34 5.63 -11.48
C SER A 37 -15.71 6.58 -12.49
N PHE A 38 -15.38 6.08 -13.66
CA PHE A 38 -14.89 6.89 -14.78
C PHE A 38 -15.41 6.37 -16.11
N ASP A 39 -15.66 7.29 -17.03
CA ASP A 39 -16.01 6.93 -18.40
C ASP A 39 -14.73 6.71 -19.20
N TYR A 40 -14.68 5.61 -19.94
CA TYR A 40 -13.57 5.29 -20.83
C TYR A 40 -14.05 5.12 -22.27
N ARG A 41 -13.22 5.59 -23.21
CA ARG A 41 -13.37 5.37 -24.65
C ARG A 41 -11.99 5.29 -25.29
N GLY A 42 -11.62 4.14 -25.81
CA GLY A 42 -10.31 3.88 -26.38
C GLY A 42 -10.08 2.41 -26.70
N LEU A 43 -8.86 2.09 -27.14
CA LEU A 43 -8.41 0.71 -27.30
C LEU A 43 -8.25 0.04 -25.93
N ALA A 44 -8.09 -1.29 -25.90
CA ALA A 44 -7.79 -1.96 -24.64
C ALA A 44 -6.48 -1.41 -24.06
N MET A 45 -6.49 -1.09 -22.76
CA MET A 45 -5.31 -0.63 -22.06
C MET A 45 -5.23 -1.23 -20.65
N GLU A 46 -4.02 -1.60 -20.27
CA GLU A 46 -3.69 -1.86 -18.87
C GLU A 46 -3.20 -0.54 -18.26
N THR A 47 -3.70 -0.20 -17.08
CA THR A 47 -3.25 1.00 -16.36
C THR A 47 -3.26 0.79 -14.86
N THR A 48 -2.55 1.63 -14.12
CA THR A 48 -2.56 1.62 -12.66
C THR A 48 -3.54 2.66 -12.13
N LEU A 49 -4.51 2.21 -11.35
CA LEU A 49 -5.35 3.07 -10.50
C LEU A 49 -4.61 3.34 -9.20
N GLU A 50 -4.21 4.59 -8.99
CA GLU A 50 -3.44 5.03 -7.85
C GLU A 50 -4.31 5.84 -6.89
N GLY A 51 -4.36 5.42 -5.63
CA GLY A 51 -4.94 6.16 -4.53
C GLY A 51 -3.83 6.71 -3.64
N ALA A 52 -3.92 7.99 -3.31
CA ALA A 52 -2.94 8.70 -2.50
C ALA A 52 -3.62 9.44 -1.35
N ILE A 53 -3.07 9.31 -0.16
CA ILE A 53 -3.44 10.08 1.05
C ILE A 53 -2.32 11.07 1.33
N GLY A 54 -2.69 12.32 1.58
CA GLY A 54 -1.72 13.38 1.72
C GLY A 54 -2.27 14.64 2.37
N LYS A 55 -1.52 15.73 2.26
CA LYS A 55 -1.96 17.07 2.64
C LYS A 55 -1.89 18.01 1.45
N LEU A 56 -2.99 18.68 1.15
CA LEU A 56 -3.12 19.62 0.06
C LEU A 56 -2.58 20.96 0.53
N HIS A 57 -1.45 21.35 -0.04
CA HIS A 57 -0.86 22.66 0.19
C HIS A 57 -1.43 23.63 -0.84
N ALA A 58 -2.17 24.64 -0.38
CA ALA A 58 -2.75 25.65 -1.26
C ALA A 58 -1.77 26.81 -1.61
N PHE A 59 -0.59 26.88 -0.97
CA PHE A 59 0.36 27.98 -1.14
C PHE A 59 1.80 27.50 -1.03
N PRO A 60 2.74 27.97 -1.89
CA PRO A 60 2.62 28.93 -2.99
C PRO A 60 1.97 28.43 -4.29
N THR A 61 1.75 27.13 -4.44
CA THR A 61 1.01 26.52 -5.56
C THR A 61 0.19 25.35 -5.00
N GLU A 62 -0.94 25.01 -5.62
CA GLU A 62 -1.73 23.85 -5.21
C GLU A 62 -0.97 22.56 -5.52
N TRP A 63 -0.54 21.82 -4.50
CA TRP A 63 0.01 20.48 -4.64
C TRP A 63 -0.40 19.58 -3.48
N LEU A 64 -0.54 18.29 -3.75
CA LEU A 64 -0.72 17.27 -2.72
C LEU A 64 0.64 16.78 -2.26
N GLU A 65 0.97 16.98 -0.99
CA GLU A 65 2.06 16.27 -0.33
C GLU A 65 1.59 14.84 -0.09
N VAL A 66 1.99 13.92 -0.96
CA VAL A 66 1.65 12.50 -0.86
C VAL A 66 2.44 11.89 0.28
N LEU A 67 1.74 11.47 1.33
CA LEU A 67 2.32 10.79 2.49
C LEU A 67 2.22 9.28 2.35
N LEU A 68 1.10 8.81 1.80
CA LEU A 68 0.84 7.40 1.59
C LEU A 68 0.22 7.19 0.22
N LYS A 69 0.63 6.16 -0.51
CA LYS A 69 0.10 5.84 -1.83
C LYS A 69 0.04 4.35 -2.05
N SER A 70 -0.97 3.91 -2.80
CA SER A 70 -1.14 2.53 -3.21
C SER A 70 -1.70 2.49 -4.63
N GLY A 71 -1.26 1.50 -5.41
CA GLY A 71 -1.65 1.31 -6.80
C GLY A 71 -2.25 -0.06 -7.03
N THR A 72 -3.29 -0.13 -7.85
CA THR A 72 -3.86 -1.39 -8.32
C THR A 72 -3.86 -1.40 -9.85
N THR A 73 -3.24 -2.42 -10.44
CA THR A 73 -3.29 -2.62 -11.90
C THR A 73 -4.69 -3.06 -12.31
N ILE A 74 -5.26 -2.33 -13.28
CA ILE A 74 -6.57 -2.59 -13.84
C ILE A 74 -6.47 -2.76 -15.35
N ASP A 75 -7.18 -3.77 -15.86
CA ASP A 75 -7.40 -3.94 -17.29
C ASP A 75 -8.70 -3.23 -17.68
N ILE A 76 -8.59 -2.35 -18.67
CA ILE A 76 -9.70 -1.62 -19.27
C ILE A 76 -9.87 -2.16 -20.70
N PRO A 77 -10.99 -2.85 -20.99
CA PRO A 77 -11.21 -3.40 -22.31
C PRO A 77 -11.48 -2.29 -23.33
N GLU A 78 -11.29 -2.62 -24.61
CA GLU A 78 -11.57 -1.68 -25.69
C GLU A 78 -13.04 -1.25 -25.67
N SER A 79 -13.28 0.05 -25.85
CA SER A 79 -14.61 0.59 -26.00
C SER A 79 -14.62 1.78 -26.95
N PHE A 80 -15.50 1.71 -27.96
CA PHE A 80 -15.69 2.77 -28.94
C PHE A 80 -16.75 3.79 -28.52
N GLU A 81 -17.49 3.52 -27.45
CA GLU A 81 -18.46 4.42 -26.83
C GLU A 81 -18.03 4.74 -25.40
N PHE A 82 -18.41 5.92 -24.88
CA PHE A 82 -18.14 6.26 -23.48
C PHE A 82 -18.86 5.27 -22.57
N THR A 83 -18.09 4.36 -21.99
CA THR A 83 -18.60 3.29 -21.13
C THR A 83 -18.18 3.59 -19.70
N PRO A 84 -19.12 3.62 -18.74
CA PRO A 84 -18.77 3.81 -17.34
C PRO A 84 -18.12 2.54 -16.79
N TYR A 85 -16.95 2.69 -16.19
CA TYR A 85 -16.26 1.64 -15.45
C TYR A 85 -16.21 1.99 -13.97
N GLU A 86 -16.52 1.00 -13.15
CA GLU A 86 -16.32 1.06 -11.71
C GLU A 86 -15.10 0.21 -11.34
N ARG A 87 -14.20 0.82 -10.57
CA ARG A 87 -12.98 0.19 -10.06
C ARG A 87 -12.74 0.64 -8.63
N SER A 88 -11.98 -0.16 -7.89
CA SER A 88 -11.60 0.14 -6.53
C SER A 88 -10.10 0.08 -6.36
N VAL A 89 -9.55 0.97 -5.54
CA VAL A 89 -8.16 0.92 -5.07
C VAL A 89 -8.15 0.75 -3.56
N GLU A 90 -7.23 -0.08 -3.06
CA GLU A 90 -7.06 -0.36 -1.64
C GLU A 90 -5.77 0.30 -1.14
N ILE A 91 -5.90 1.18 -0.16
CA ILE A 91 -4.80 1.92 0.45
C ILE A 91 -4.64 1.41 1.89
N PRO A 92 -3.65 0.56 2.19
CA PRO A 92 -3.37 0.13 3.55
C PRO A 92 -2.82 1.30 4.38
N ILE A 93 -3.31 1.50 5.60
CA ILE A 93 -2.84 2.55 6.51
C ILE A 93 -1.65 2.02 7.31
N THR A 94 -0.46 2.51 6.94
CA THR A 94 0.85 2.11 7.50
C THR A 94 1.38 3.19 8.45
N SER A 95 2.46 2.88 9.16
CA SER A 95 3.17 3.81 10.03
C SER A 95 3.91 4.94 9.30
N ASP A 96 3.93 4.92 7.96
CA ASP A 96 4.50 5.98 7.13
C ASP A 96 3.68 7.28 7.19
N ILE A 97 2.41 7.20 7.61
CA ILE A 97 1.55 8.36 7.85
C ILE A 97 1.40 8.60 9.35
N ASP A 98 1.72 9.81 9.79
CA ASP A 98 1.56 10.22 11.18
C ASP A 98 0.07 10.32 11.58
N PRO A 99 -0.28 10.13 12.86
CA PRO A 99 -1.64 10.38 13.32
C PRO A 99 -1.93 11.88 13.18
N GLY A 100 -3.11 12.20 12.69
CA GLY A 100 -3.47 13.57 12.34
C GLY A 100 -4.88 13.67 11.79
N THR A 101 -5.38 14.89 11.74
CA THR A 101 -6.67 15.21 11.12
C THR A 101 -6.45 15.87 9.78
N ASP A 102 -7.52 15.93 9.00
CA ASP A 102 -7.59 16.75 7.78
C ASP A 102 -6.59 16.26 6.70
N TYR A 103 -6.53 14.94 6.52
CA TYR A 103 -5.86 14.35 5.37
C TYR A 103 -6.77 14.34 4.15
N ASP A 104 -6.16 14.59 3.00
CA ASP A 104 -6.80 14.64 1.71
C ASP A 104 -6.63 13.31 0.98
N LEU A 105 -7.64 12.93 0.20
CA LEU A 105 -7.64 11.75 -0.62
C LEU A 105 -7.61 12.14 -2.09
N SER A 106 -6.65 11.64 -2.84
CA SER A 106 -6.57 11.82 -4.29
C SER A 106 -6.57 10.47 -4.98
N VAL A 107 -7.33 10.35 -6.07
CA VAL A 107 -7.29 9.16 -6.93
C VAL A 107 -6.94 9.58 -8.35
N SER A 108 -6.04 8.84 -8.98
CA SER A 108 -5.62 9.11 -10.36
C SER A 108 -5.35 7.83 -11.15
N LEU A 109 -5.50 7.90 -12.47
CA LEU A 109 -5.05 6.87 -13.39
C LEU A 109 -3.72 7.29 -14.00
N ARG A 110 -2.70 6.44 -13.88
CA ARG A 110 -1.34 6.76 -14.30
C ARG A 110 -1.23 7.00 -15.80
N ASP A 111 -1.85 6.13 -16.60
CA ASP A 111 -1.73 6.14 -18.07
C ASP A 111 -2.94 6.80 -18.75
N TYR A 112 -3.96 7.19 -17.97
CA TYR A 112 -5.17 7.84 -18.46
C TYR A 112 -5.51 9.11 -17.68
N ARG A 113 -4.61 10.09 -17.75
CA ARG A 113 -4.76 11.40 -17.08
C ARG A 113 -6.02 12.18 -17.51
N GLU A 114 -6.55 11.93 -18.71
CA GLU A 114 -7.79 12.54 -19.19
C GLU A 114 -9.02 12.18 -18.33
N ALA A 115 -8.97 11.07 -17.58
CA ALA A 115 -10.00 10.73 -16.63
C ALA A 115 -10.14 11.77 -15.49
N GLY A 116 -9.13 12.64 -15.30
CA GLY A 116 -9.08 13.59 -14.21
C GLY A 116 -8.50 13.01 -12.92
N HIS A 117 -8.36 13.87 -11.93
CA HIS A 117 -7.75 13.59 -10.64
C HIS A 117 -8.68 14.09 -9.51
N PRO A 118 -9.78 13.38 -9.22
CA PRO A 118 -10.65 13.75 -8.10
C PRO A 118 -9.83 13.76 -6.80
N THR A 119 -9.94 14.87 -6.07
CA THR A 119 -9.34 15.07 -4.76
C THR A 119 -10.43 15.47 -3.79
N GLU A 120 -10.61 14.70 -2.74
CA GLU A 120 -11.49 15.00 -1.62
C GLU A 120 -10.66 15.63 -0.51
N VAL A 121 -11.10 16.80 -0.03
CA VAL A 121 -10.33 17.63 0.91
C VAL A 121 -10.80 17.40 2.34
N ASP A 122 -9.86 17.29 3.27
CA ASP A 122 -10.09 17.13 4.72
C ASP A 122 -11.02 15.95 5.09
N VAL A 123 -10.92 14.83 4.37
CA VAL A 123 -11.85 13.69 4.49
C VAL A 123 -11.35 12.55 5.37
N ILE A 124 -10.05 12.49 5.69
CA ILE A 124 -9.45 11.39 6.45
C ILE A 124 -8.83 11.92 7.76
N ASP A 125 -9.16 11.27 8.86
CA ASP A 125 -8.49 11.43 10.14
C ASP A 125 -7.78 10.11 10.49
N ILE A 126 -6.47 10.15 10.68
CA ILE A 126 -5.67 9.01 11.15
C ILE A 126 -5.59 9.09 12.67
N VAL A 127 -6.21 8.13 13.35
CA VAL A 127 -6.26 8.04 14.81
C VAL A 127 -5.50 6.82 15.31
N GLY A 128 -4.96 6.93 16.53
CA GLY A 128 -4.16 5.88 17.15
C GLY A 128 -2.74 6.33 17.46
N ILE A 129 -1.99 5.46 18.13
CA ILE A 129 -0.56 5.63 18.36
C ILE A 129 0.13 4.77 17.29
N PRO A 130 1.15 5.29 16.58
CA PRO A 130 1.97 4.48 15.69
C PRO A 130 2.42 3.23 16.43
N PRO A 131 2.20 2.04 15.88
CA PRO A 131 2.50 0.81 16.58
C PRO A 131 4.00 0.73 16.94
N PRO A 132 4.35 0.43 18.20
CA PRO A 132 5.72 0.10 18.56
C PRO A 132 6.08 -1.25 17.93
N TYR A 133 6.82 -1.20 16.83
CA TYR A 133 7.35 -2.38 16.16
C TYR A 133 8.53 -2.97 16.94
N GLU A 134 8.39 -4.19 17.42
CA GLU A 134 9.49 -4.97 18.00
C GLU A 134 10.10 -5.88 16.94
N LEU A 135 11.43 -5.84 16.75
CA LEU A 135 12.12 -6.75 15.84
C LEU A 135 12.02 -8.19 16.37
N ILE A 136 11.30 -9.05 15.65
CA ILE A 136 11.12 -10.45 16.03
C ILE A 136 12.03 -11.41 15.26
N GLN A 137 12.46 -11.03 14.05
CA GLN A 137 13.33 -11.85 13.22
C GLN A 137 14.21 -10.97 12.34
N GLU A 138 15.51 -11.27 12.29
CA GLU A 138 16.47 -10.65 11.38
C GLU A 138 17.25 -11.78 10.69
N THR A 139 17.27 -11.75 9.36
CA THR A 139 17.97 -12.73 8.54
C THR A 139 18.90 -11.98 7.59
N ILE A 140 20.21 -12.12 7.83
CA ILE A 140 21.25 -11.53 6.99
C ILE A 140 21.71 -12.59 5.99
N HIS A 141 21.59 -12.29 4.70
CA HIS A 141 21.99 -13.20 3.63
C HIS A 141 23.50 -13.07 3.34
N PRO A 142 24.18 -14.15 2.91
CA PRO A 142 25.61 -14.11 2.63
C PRO A 142 26.04 -13.02 1.63
N ALA A 143 25.15 -12.65 0.71
CA ALA A 143 25.38 -11.57 -0.26
C ALA A 143 25.63 -10.21 0.40
N SER A 144 25.04 -9.94 1.57
CA SER A 144 25.26 -8.71 2.35
C SER A 144 26.73 -8.50 2.73
N TYR A 145 27.50 -9.57 2.95
CA TYR A 145 28.92 -9.44 3.33
C TYR A 145 29.86 -9.14 2.16
N VAL A 146 29.38 -9.30 0.92
CA VAL A 146 30.21 -9.19 -0.30
C VAL A 146 29.74 -8.03 -1.19
N TRP A 147 28.54 -7.50 -0.95
CA TRP A 147 27.99 -6.39 -1.72
C TRP A 147 28.57 -5.05 -1.26
N GLU A 148 29.11 -4.28 -2.21
CA GLU A 148 29.60 -2.90 -2.02
C GLU A 148 28.93 -1.95 -3.05
N GLY A 149 27.64 -2.16 -3.34
CA GLY A 149 26.87 -1.41 -4.34
C GLY A 149 25.70 -0.61 -3.75
N GLU A 150 24.85 -0.03 -4.60
CA GLU A 150 23.60 0.60 -4.15
C GLU A 150 22.62 -0.45 -3.61
N GLU A 151 21.91 -0.08 -2.55
CA GLU A 151 20.98 -0.92 -1.81
C GLU A 151 19.60 -0.26 -1.86
N GLU A 152 18.56 -1.06 -2.09
CA GLU A 152 17.17 -0.62 -2.00
C GLU A 152 16.53 -1.25 -0.77
N VAL A 153 15.93 -0.40 0.06
CA VAL A 153 15.17 -0.83 1.25
C VAL A 153 13.68 -0.70 0.92
N CYS A 154 13.00 -1.84 0.88
CA CYS A 154 11.55 -1.90 0.74
C CYS A 154 10.93 -2.18 2.12
N ILE A 155 10.01 -1.33 2.55
CA ILE A 155 9.26 -1.48 3.79
C ILE A 155 7.84 -1.87 3.42
N ILE A 156 7.36 -2.99 3.97
CA ILE A 156 6.02 -3.51 3.72
C ILE A 156 5.35 -3.73 5.06
N GLU A 157 4.19 -3.11 5.27
CA GLU A 157 3.41 -3.27 6.50
C GLU A 157 2.05 -3.90 6.17
N PHE A 158 1.66 -4.93 6.91
CA PHE A 158 0.41 -5.62 6.71
C PHE A 158 -0.13 -6.23 8.01
N PRO A 159 -1.46 -6.24 8.20
CA PRO A 159 -2.09 -6.91 9.32
C PRO A 159 -2.19 -8.42 9.07
N LEU A 160 -1.92 -9.24 10.10
CA LEU A 160 -2.25 -10.65 10.10
C LEU A 160 -3.07 -11.00 11.35
N THR A 161 -4.07 -11.86 11.16
CA THR A 161 -4.83 -12.43 12.26
C THR A 161 -4.08 -13.62 12.88
N PRO A 162 -4.31 -13.94 14.17
CA PRO A 162 -3.71 -15.11 14.81
C PRO A 162 -4.04 -16.44 14.10
N GLU A 163 -5.11 -16.48 13.30
CA GLU A 163 -5.49 -17.66 12.52
C GLU A 163 -4.67 -17.81 11.21
N GLN A 164 -4.18 -16.70 10.65
CA GLN A 164 -3.38 -16.70 9.41
C GLN A 164 -1.91 -17.05 9.65
N ILE A 165 -1.40 -16.81 10.85
CA ILE A 165 -0.04 -17.23 11.24
C ILE A 165 -0.17 -18.47 12.12
N PRO A 166 0.49 -19.59 11.78
CA PRO A 166 0.55 -20.72 12.69
C PRO A 166 1.27 -20.29 13.97
N PHE A 167 0.48 -20.02 15.01
CA PHE A 167 0.85 -19.63 16.37
C PHE A 167 2.25 -20.12 16.77
N THR A 168 3.21 -19.20 16.87
CA THR A 168 4.49 -19.22 17.62
C THR A 168 5.62 -18.53 16.82
N GLN A 169 6.75 -18.27 17.49
CA GLN A 169 8.03 -17.67 17.02
C GLN A 169 8.51 -18.06 15.60
N TRP A 170 7.91 -19.07 14.98
CA TRP A 170 8.16 -19.50 13.61
C TRP A 170 7.45 -18.63 12.56
N GLY A 171 6.49 -17.78 12.96
CA GLY A 171 5.79 -16.85 12.06
C GLY A 171 6.73 -15.84 11.41
N GLY A 172 7.61 -15.21 12.21
CA GLY A 172 8.63 -14.29 11.70
C GLY A 172 9.61 -14.95 10.72
N LEU A 173 10.04 -16.19 11.03
CA LEU A 173 10.92 -16.96 10.14
C LEU A 173 10.23 -17.30 8.82
N LYS A 174 8.96 -17.74 8.86
CA LYS A 174 8.19 -18.03 7.64
C LYS A 174 7.93 -16.79 6.80
N LEU A 175 7.66 -15.65 7.43
CA LEU A 175 7.52 -14.38 6.73
C LEU A 175 8.84 -14.00 6.07
N ALA A 176 9.96 -14.06 6.82
CA ALA A 176 11.28 -13.79 6.28
C ALA A 176 11.63 -14.70 5.10
N ASP A 177 11.39 -16.02 5.22
CA ASP A 177 11.63 -16.99 4.15
C ASP A 177 10.73 -16.76 2.93
N ALA A 178 9.46 -16.38 3.14
CA ALA A 178 8.52 -16.10 2.06
C ALA A 178 8.91 -14.85 1.27
N PHE A 179 9.25 -13.76 1.97
CA PHE A 179 9.74 -12.53 1.33
C PHE A 179 11.10 -12.74 0.67
N ALA A 180 11.99 -13.51 1.30
CA ALA A 180 13.26 -13.86 0.70
C ALA A 180 13.08 -14.63 -0.60
N SER A 181 12.20 -15.64 -0.59
CA SER A 181 11.87 -16.43 -1.78
C SER A 181 11.23 -15.59 -2.89
N ALA A 182 10.40 -14.60 -2.54
CA ALA A 182 9.78 -13.70 -3.51
C ALA A 182 10.83 -12.81 -4.20
N VAL A 183 11.73 -12.22 -3.43
CA VAL A 183 12.82 -11.36 -3.94
C VAL A 183 13.78 -12.16 -4.82
N GLU A 184 14.16 -13.37 -4.40
CA GLU A 184 15.00 -14.27 -5.21
C GLU A 184 14.31 -14.72 -6.50
N ALA A 185 12.99 -14.97 -6.47
CA ALA A 185 12.23 -15.34 -7.66
C ALA A 185 12.18 -14.22 -8.72
N GLU A 186 12.29 -12.97 -8.30
CA GLU A 186 12.41 -11.80 -9.19
C GLU A 186 13.83 -11.58 -9.73
N GLY A 187 14.79 -12.42 -9.32
CA GLY A 187 16.19 -12.31 -9.73
C GLY A 187 16.98 -11.25 -8.96
N ASN A 188 16.39 -10.67 -7.91
CA ASN A 188 17.04 -9.68 -7.06
C ASN A 188 17.95 -10.37 -6.04
N SER A 189 19.11 -9.75 -5.77
CA SER A 189 20.06 -10.26 -4.76
C SER A 189 19.68 -9.74 -3.38
N LEU A 190 19.05 -10.58 -2.58
CA LEU A 190 18.64 -10.24 -1.23
C LEU A 190 19.84 -10.10 -0.28
N LEU A 191 19.87 -9.01 0.48
CA LEU A 191 20.94 -8.70 1.44
C LEU A 191 20.47 -8.96 2.88
N GLU A 192 19.30 -8.45 3.25
CA GLU A 192 18.79 -8.55 4.61
C GLU A 192 17.25 -8.54 4.64
N VAL A 193 16.65 -9.29 5.56
CA VAL A 193 15.22 -9.22 5.86
C VAL A 193 15.02 -9.06 7.36
N LYS A 194 14.28 -8.02 7.76
CA LYS A 194 13.87 -7.78 9.14
C LYS A 194 12.36 -7.86 9.22
N VAL A 195 11.86 -8.66 10.14
CA VAL A 195 10.44 -8.77 10.44
C VAL A 195 10.21 -8.21 11.84
N TYR A 196 9.34 -7.23 11.90
CA TYR A 196 8.89 -6.59 13.12
C TYR A 196 7.44 -6.95 13.40
N GLU A 197 7.09 -7.00 14.68
CA GLU A 197 5.78 -7.31 15.19
C GLU A 197 5.27 -6.16 16.06
N ASP A 198 4.05 -5.72 15.81
CA ASP A 198 3.32 -4.82 16.70
C ASP A 198 2.67 -5.63 17.83
N THR A 199 3.19 -5.50 19.05
CA THR A 199 2.72 -6.25 20.22
C THR A 199 1.48 -5.63 20.89
N THR A 200 0.96 -4.53 20.34
CA THR A 200 -0.13 -3.74 20.94
C THR A 200 -1.53 -4.34 20.74
N PRO A 201 -1.93 -4.81 19.54
CA PRO A 201 -3.28 -5.25 19.32
C PRO A 201 -3.49 -6.69 19.84
N LEU A 202 -4.63 -6.91 20.50
CA LEU A 202 -4.95 -8.15 21.23
C LEU A 202 -5.58 -9.25 20.35
N PHE A 203 -6.12 -8.88 19.19
CA PHE A 203 -6.93 -9.77 18.33
C PHE A 203 -6.40 -9.87 16.89
N TRP A 204 -5.45 -9.02 16.52
CA TRP A 204 -4.69 -9.03 15.27
C TRP A 204 -3.31 -8.46 15.57
N THR A 205 -2.37 -8.64 14.64
CA THR A 205 -0.99 -8.18 14.82
C THR A 205 -0.54 -7.57 13.51
N ASN A 206 -0.01 -6.34 13.57
CA ASN A 206 0.59 -5.70 12.41
C ASN A 206 2.04 -6.18 12.29
N TYR A 207 2.41 -6.69 11.13
CA TYR A 207 3.79 -7.02 10.82
C TYR A 207 4.35 -5.97 9.90
N ARG A 208 5.59 -5.58 10.16
CA ARG A 208 6.40 -4.74 9.28
C ARG A 208 7.57 -5.57 8.82
N VAL A 209 7.77 -5.66 7.52
CA VAL A 209 8.91 -6.38 6.93
C VAL A 209 9.75 -5.36 6.18
N GLU A 210 11.01 -5.23 6.59
CA GLU A 210 12.01 -4.44 5.88
C GLU A 210 12.90 -5.40 5.10
N ILE A 211 12.94 -5.20 3.79
CA ILE A 211 13.69 -6.02 2.84
C ILE A 211 14.77 -5.12 2.26
N MET A 212 16.02 -5.51 2.45
CA MET A 212 17.16 -4.85 1.81
C MET A 212 17.66 -5.75 0.69
N ALA A 213 17.67 -5.21 -0.53
CA ALA A 213 18.13 -5.90 -1.72
C ALA A 213 19.16 -5.07 -2.47
N ALA A 214 20.09 -5.75 -3.13
CA ALA A 214 21.06 -5.14 -4.01
C ALA A 214 20.39 -4.73 -5.33
N VAL A 215 20.58 -3.46 -5.72
CA VAL A 215 20.11 -2.96 -7.01
C VAL A 215 21.01 -3.54 -8.10
N ALA A 216 20.45 -4.39 -8.97
CA ALA A 216 21.16 -4.84 -10.14
C ALA A 216 21.40 -3.64 -11.07
N SER A 217 22.66 -3.26 -11.28
CA SER A 217 23.04 -2.13 -12.12
C SER A 217 22.45 -2.27 -13.53
N GLU A 218 21.56 -1.32 -13.88
CA GLU A 218 21.09 -0.95 -15.22
C GLU A 218 20.93 -2.09 -16.25
N GLU A 219 19.87 -2.88 -16.12
CA GLU A 219 19.10 -3.38 -17.29
C GLU A 219 17.73 -3.97 -16.92
N GLN A 220 17.47 -4.21 -15.62
CA GLN A 220 16.18 -4.70 -15.14
C GLN A 220 15.79 -3.91 -13.89
N GLY A 221 14.95 -2.89 -14.09
CA GLY A 221 14.40 -2.12 -12.98
C GLY A 221 13.63 -3.03 -12.03
N VAL A 222 13.84 -2.82 -10.74
CA VAL A 222 13.19 -3.53 -9.64
C VAL A 222 11.67 -3.41 -9.82
N ALA A 223 11.03 -4.52 -10.16
CA ALA A 223 9.58 -4.66 -10.02
C ALA A 223 9.33 -4.95 -8.54
N ALA A 224 8.41 -4.21 -7.91
CA ALA A 224 7.97 -4.55 -6.56
C ALA A 224 7.31 -5.94 -6.60
N PRO A 225 7.59 -6.85 -5.64
CA PRO A 225 6.97 -8.16 -5.60
C PRO A 225 5.45 -8.07 -5.51
N VAL A 226 4.80 -8.39 -6.63
CA VAL A 226 3.35 -8.53 -6.72
C VAL A 226 2.99 -9.88 -6.10
N TRP A 227 2.28 -9.83 -4.97
CA TRP A 227 1.79 -11.02 -4.29
C TRP A 227 0.86 -11.86 -5.20
N PRO A 228 1.08 -13.17 -5.35
CA PRO A 228 0.11 -14.04 -6.01
C PRO A 228 -1.10 -14.29 -5.10
N ARG A 229 -2.30 -13.96 -5.61
CA ARG A 229 -3.60 -14.26 -4.96
C ARG A 229 -3.77 -15.74 -4.62
#